data_AF-A0A388PG23-F1
#
_entry.id   AF-A0A388PG23-F1
#
_cell.length_a   1.000
_cell.length_b   1.000
_cell.length_c   1.000
_cell.angle_alpha   90.00
_cell.angle_beta   90.00
_cell.angle_gamma   90.00
#
_symmetry.space_group_name_H-M   'P 1'
#
loop_
_entity.id
_entity.type
_entity.pdbx_description
1 polymer ?
#
loop_
_entity_poly.entity_id
_entity_poly.type
_entity_poly.pdbx_seq_one_letter_code
_entity_poly.pdbx_strand_id
1 'polypeptide(L)'
;MSFLRPASLLLAVLALVGCNTDKVTHIASIFVEAPPSSTLTMRKNVQLPVSGLTIPIMTKELTLAEELLSTTVIEAGPSDLRQVYLLVHVNTSAARTIMDITREARGKNLVLIVNEAAVGIMHIDHQINDGKLMFAVEQKGMSSREAALFLSDNLNASMVIIRKELEQK
;
A
#
# COMPACT_ATOMS: atom_id res chain seq x y z
N MET A 1 55.46 45.74 -18.09
CA MET A 1 54.68 46.11 -16.88
C MET A 1 53.21 45.82 -17.16
N SER A 2 52.57 45.07 -16.25
CA SER A 2 51.14 45.06 -15.94
C SER A 2 50.08 44.57 -16.96
N PHE A 3 49.55 43.39 -16.60
CA PHE A 3 48.14 42.96 -16.53
C PHE A 3 47.24 43.03 -17.78
N LEU A 4 46.71 41.88 -18.22
CA LEU A 4 45.29 41.52 -18.02
C LEU A 4 45.04 40.05 -18.47
N ARG A 5 44.55 39.22 -17.54
CA ARG A 5 43.86 37.95 -17.84
C ARG A 5 42.38 38.26 -18.16
N PRO A 6 41.71 37.43 -18.97
CA PRO A 6 40.64 36.64 -18.37
C PRO A 6 40.60 35.21 -18.95
N ALA A 7 41.16 34.26 -18.19
CA ALA A 7 40.67 32.89 -18.19
C ALA A 7 39.60 32.84 -17.11
N SER A 8 38.33 32.61 -17.49
CA SER A 8 37.22 32.12 -16.65
C SER A 8 35.88 32.65 -17.19
N LEU A 9 35.41 32.07 -18.28
CA LEU A 9 33.98 32.03 -18.60
C LEU A 9 33.72 30.70 -19.28
N LEU A 10 32.62 30.05 -18.91
CA LEU A 10 32.09 28.76 -19.39
C LEU A 10 32.42 27.51 -18.55
N LEU A 11 32.48 27.65 -17.23
CA LEU A 11 32.22 26.52 -16.31
C LEU A 11 30.97 26.83 -15.46
N ALA A 12 29.81 26.99 -16.10
CA ALA A 12 28.57 27.31 -15.39
C ALA A 12 27.30 26.78 -16.10
N VAL A 13 27.37 25.59 -16.73
CA VAL A 13 26.19 24.91 -17.33
C VAL A 13 26.08 23.45 -16.86
N LEU A 14 26.44 23.15 -15.61
CA LEU A 14 26.29 21.79 -15.05
C LEU A 14 25.54 21.68 -13.72
N ALA A 15 24.91 22.75 -13.23
CA ALA A 15 24.27 22.76 -11.92
C ALA A 15 22.73 22.82 -11.96
N LEU A 16 22.10 22.21 -12.97
CA LEU A 16 20.63 22.06 -13.02
C LEU A 16 20.20 20.61 -13.30
N VAL A 17 21.00 19.62 -12.89
CA VAL A 17 20.45 18.29 -12.64
C VAL A 17 19.80 18.36 -11.26
N GLY A 18 18.54 18.83 -11.25
CA GLY A 18 17.68 18.72 -10.08
C GLY A 18 17.58 17.25 -9.70
N CYS A 19 18.32 16.85 -8.67
CA CYS A 19 18.17 15.55 -8.03
C CYS A 19 16.83 15.59 -7.27
N ASN A 20 15.72 15.41 -8.00
CA ASN A 20 14.50 14.92 -7.36
C ASN A 20 14.86 13.52 -6.86
N THR A 21 15.23 13.45 -5.59
CA THR A 21 15.23 12.17 -4.89
C THR A 21 13.75 11.81 -4.78
N ASP A 22 13.29 10.92 -5.66
CA ASP A 22 11.95 10.36 -5.60
C ASP A 22 11.83 9.70 -4.21
N LYS A 23 11.06 10.32 -3.30
CA LYS A 23 10.88 9.81 -1.94
C LYS A 23 9.66 8.91 -1.90
N VAL A 24 9.79 7.78 -1.22
CA VAL A 24 8.67 6.91 -0.88
C VAL A 24 7.69 7.69 0.01
N THR A 25 6.46 7.89 -0.46
CA THR A 25 5.43 8.67 0.28
C THR A 25 4.39 7.77 0.94
N HIS A 26 4.11 6.59 0.37
CA HIS A 26 3.08 5.68 0.85
C HIS A 26 3.64 4.26 0.93
N ILE A 27 3.67 3.74 2.15
CA ILE A 27 4.11 2.37 2.46
C ILE A 27 2.89 1.60 2.93
N ALA A 28 2.61 0.47 2.27
CA ALA A 28 1.47 -0.37 2.56
C ALA A 28 1.89 -1.75 3.07
N SER A 29 1.16 -2.23 4.09
CA SER A 29 1.25 -3.59 4.60
C SER A 29 -0.15 -4.14 4.85
N ILE A 30 -0.31 -5.45 4.70
CA ILE A 30 -1.60 -6.14 4.89
C ILE A 30 -1.53 -6.93 6.19
N PHE A 31 -2.62 -6.88 6.95
CA PHE A 31 -2.78 -7.56 8.22
C PHE A 31 -4.05 -8.42 8.21
N VAL A 32 -4.14 -9.37 9.15
CA VAL A 32 -5.36 -10.12 9.42
C VAL A 32 -6.00 -9.67 10.72
N GLU A 33 -7.33 -9.64 10.75
CA GLU A 33 -8.09 -9.46 11.98
C GLU A 33 -7.71 -10.53 13.02
N ALA A 34 -7.43 -10.08 14.24
CA ALA A 34 -7.05 -10.94 15.34
C ALA A 34 -8.25 -11.78 15.81
N PRO A 35 -8.08 -13.10 16.03
CA PRO A 35 -9.13 -13.91 16.62
C PRO A 35 -9.41 -13.47 18.07
N PRO A 36 -10.62 -13.69 18.60
CA PRO A 36 -10.94 -13.34 19.98
C PRO A 36 -10.04 -14.01 21.03
N SER A 37 -9.46 -15.16 20.70
CA SER A 37 -8.51 -15.92 21.52
C SER A 37 -7.10 -15.32 21.57
N SER A 38 -6.80 -14.30 20.76
CA SER A 38 -5.49 -13.62 20.77
C SER A 38 -5.23 -12.88 22.08
N THR A 39 -3.99 -12.94 22.55
CA THR A 39 -3.57 -12.19 23.75
C THR A 39 -3.44 -10.70 23.44
N LEU A 40 -3.48 -9.85 24.48
CA LEU A 40 -3.43 -8.40 24.32
C LEU A 40 -2.14 -7.88 23.66
N THR A 41 -1.03 -8.61 23.78
CA THR A 41 0.25 -8.24 23.16
C THR A 41 0.35 -8.65 21.68
N MET A 42 -0.48 -9.60 21.25
CA MET A 42 -0.50 -10.11 19.88
C MET A 42 -1.47 -9.34 18.98
N ARG A 43 -2.26 -8.42 19.55
CA ARG A 43 -3.27 -7.65 18.83
C ARG A 43 -3.13 -6.15 19.04
N LYS A 44 -3.46 -5.39 18.00
CA LYS A 44 -3.55 -3.92 18.03
C LYS A 44 -4.91 -3.54 17.46
N ASN A 45 -5.58 -2.54 18.03
CA ASN A 45 -6.79 -1.99 17.43
C ASN A 45 -6.42 -0.92 16.40
N VAL A 46 -7.05 -1.01 15.23
CA VAL A 46 -6.98 0.02 14.19
C VAL A 46 -8.39 0.47 13.84
N GLN A 47 -8.52 1.68 13.33
CA GLN A 47 -9.82 2.27 13.02
C GLN A 47 -9.85 2.76 11.57
N LEU A 48 -10.91 2.41 10.85
CA LEU A 48 -11.15 2.94 9.50
C LEU A 48 -11.59 4.41 9.56
N PRO A 49 -11.10 5.26 8.63
CA PRO A 49 -11.17 6.71 8.76
C PRO A 49 -12.56 7.32 8.52
N VAL A 50 -13.44 6.65 7.77
CA VAL A 50 -14.76 7.16 7.39
C VAL A 50 -15.86 6.41 8.14
N SER A 51 -15.85 5.08 8.13
CA SER A 51 -16.83 4.26 8.84
C SER A 51 -16.64 4.27 10.35
N GLY A 52 -15.43 4.59 10.85
CA GLY A 52 -15.09 4.52 12.27
C GLY A 52 -15.02 3.09 12.81
N LEU A 53 -15.09 2.08 11.93
CA LEU A 53 -15.02 0.67 12.30
C LEU A 53 -13.68 0.37 12.97
N THR A 54 -13.73 -0.11 14.21
CA THR A 54 -12.54 -0.53 14.95
C THR A 54 -12.34 -2.03 14.78
N ILE A 55 -11.16 -2.41 14.28
CA ILE A 55 -10.80 -3.78 13.95
C ILE A 55 -9.57 -4.16 14.78
N PRO A 56 -9.64 -5.21 15.62
CA PRO A 56 -8.44 -5.77 16.23
C PRO A 56 -7.67 -6.53 15.15
N ILE A 57 -6.43 -6.16 14.89
CA ILE A 57 -5.53 -6.85 13.94
C ILE A 57 -4.41 -7.55 14.70
N MET A 58 -3.89 -8.63 14.11
CA MET A 58 -2.64 -9.23 14.58
C MET A 58 -1.49 -8.23 14.41
N THR A 59 -0.52 -8.23 15.33
CA THR A 59 0.63 -7.30 15.24
C THR A 59 1.65 -7.68 14.17
N LYS A 60 1.60 -8.92 13.67
CA LYS A 60 2.47 -9.40 12.60
C LYS A 60 1.87 -9.05 11.22
N GLU A 61 2.66 -8.35 10.41
CA GLU A 61 2.37 -8.10 9.00
C GLU A 61 2.34 -9.39 8.18
N LEU A 62 1.37 -9.52 7.28
CA LEU A 62 1.30 -10.62 6.32
C LEU A 62 2.16 -10.35 5.07
N THR A 63 2.36 -9.08 4.74
CA THR A 63 3.09 -8.64 3.57
C THR A 63 3.98 -7.47 3.92
N LEU A 64 5.18 -7.44 3.34
CA LEU A 64 6.06 -6.28 3.38
C LEU A 64 5.76 -5.35 2.19
N ALA A 65 6.25 -4.11 2.27
CA ALA A 65 6.01 -3.09 1.26
C ALA A 65 6.53 -3.49 -0.13
N GLU A 66 7.68 -4.18 -0.18
CA GLU A 66 8.29 -4.68 -1.41
C GLU A 66 7.55 -5.85 -2.06
N GLU A 67 6.67 -6.52 -1.32
CA GLU A 67 5.90 -7.65 -1.82
C GLU A 67 4.66 -7.22 -2.60
N LEU A 68 4.32 -5.92 -2.59
CA LEU A 68 3.24 -5.35 -3.38
C LEU A 68 3.73 -5.03 -4.81
N LEU A 69 3.03 -5.60 -5.80
CA LEU A 69 3.38 -5.53 -7.22
C LEU A 69 2.63 -4.43 -7.97
N SER A 70 1.37 -4.20 -7.66
CA SER A 70 0.59 -3.13 -8.27
C SER A 70 -0.72 -2.93 -7.52
N THR A 71 -1.28 -1.74 -7.70
CA THR A 71 -2.68 -1.46 -7.34
C THR A 71 -3.47 -1.01 -8.55
N THR A 72 -4.72 -1.45 -8.64
CA THR A 72 -5.64 -1.04 -9.71
C THR A 72 -7.01 -0.77 -9.13
N VAL A 73 -7.67 0.30 -9.57
CA VAL A 73 -9.07 0.54 -9.21
C VAL A 73 -9.97 -0.31 -10.09
N ILE A 74 -10.86 -1.06 -9.46
CA ILE A 74 -11.84 -1.91 -10.16
C ILE A 74 -13.25 -1.66 -9.64
N GLU A 75 -14.23 -1.97 -10.46
CA GLU A 75 -15.63 -2.07 -10.04
C GLU A 75 -16.02 -3.55 -10.00
N ALA A 76 -16.64 -3.97 -8.90
CA ALA A 76 -17.12 -5.33 -8.75
C ALA A 76 -18.49 -5.38 -8.07
N GLY A 77 -19.21 -6.48 -8.32
CA GLY A 77 -20.57 -6.70 -7.85
C GLY A 77 -21.60 -6.75 -8.99
N PRO A 78 -22.85 -7.12 -8.67
CA PRO A 78 -23.98 -7.05 -9.59
C PRO A 78 -24.12 -5.66 -10.23
N SER A 79 -24.69 -5.58 -11.43
CA SER A 79 -24.76 -4.32 -12.19
C SER A 79 -25.45 -3.17 -11.45
N ASP A 80 -26.39 -3.48 -10.57
CA ASP A 80 -27.15 -2.57 -9.71
C ASP A 80 -26.44 -2.24 -8.38
N LEU A 81 -25.45 -3.04 -7.98
CA LEU A 81 -24.72 -2.94 -6.70
C LEU A 81 -23.21 -2.85 -6.90
N ARG A 82 -22.76 -2.31 -8.05
CA ARG A 82 -21.33 -2.16 -8.31
C ARG A 82 -20.69 -1.25 -7.27
N GLN A 83 -19.68 -1.77 -6.62
CA GLN A 83 -18.85 -1.05 -5.67
C GLN A 83 -17.44 -0.89 -6.23
N VAL A 84 -16.79 0.20 -5.83
CA VAL A 84 -15.41 0.48 -6.22
C VAL A 84 -14.48 -0.14 -5.19
N TYR A 85 -13.49 -0.90 -5.67
CA TYR A 85 -12.47 -1.55 -4.86
C TYR A 85 -11.07 -1.17 -5.33
N LEU A 86 -10.12 -1.22 -4.40
CA LEU A 86 -8.70 -1.21 -4.71
C LEU A 86 -8.22 -2.67 -4.82
N LEU A 87 -7.89 -3.10 -6.03
CA LEU A 87 -7.26 -4.38 -6.29
C LEU A 87 -5.77 -4.28 -6.03
N VAL A 88 -5.28 -4.94 -4.97
CA VAL A 88 -3.86 -5.02 -4.61
C VAL A 88 -3.32 -6.36 -5.10
N HIS A 89 -2.27 -6.33 -5.93
CA HIS A 89 -1.57 -7.51 -6.40
C HIS A 89 -0.27 -7.68 -5.62
N VAL A 90 -0.04 -8.86 -5.09
CA VAL A 90 1.17 -9.21 -4.33
C VAL A 90 2.00 -10.28 -5.05
N ASN A 91 3.28 -10.40 -4.67
CA ASN A 91 4.17 -11.40 -5.23
C ASN A 91 3.84 -12.83 -4.75
N THR A 92 4.51 -13.83 -5.32
CA THR A 92 4.30 -15.25 -5.00
C THR A 92 4.65 -15.62 -3.55
N SER A 93 5.54 -14.87 -2.89
CA SER A 93 5.89 -15.08 -1.47
C SER A 93 4.71 -14.70 -0.58
N ALA A 94 4.28 -13.43 -0.68
CA ALA A 94 3.13 -12.90 0.03
C ALA A 94 1.84 -13.67 -0.29
N ALA A 95 1.62 -14.03 -1.56
CA ALA A 95 0.44 -14.79 -1.98
C ALA A 95 0.34 -16.14 -1.25
N ARG A 96 1.45 -16.84 -1.01
CA ARG A 96 1.46 -18.09 -0.23
C ARG A 96 1.09 -17.87 1.23
N THR A 97 1.67 -16.85 1.86
CA THR A 97 1.34 -16.47 3.24
C THR A 97 -0.15 -16.13 3.37
N ILE A 98 -0.68 -15.33 2.44
CA ILE A 98 -2.10 -14.97 2.41
C ILE A 98 -2.98 -16.20 2.18
N MET A 99 -2.59 -17.10 1.28
CA MET A 99 -3.32 -18.33 0.99
C MET A 99 -3.44 -19.22 2.24
N ASP A 100 -2.37 -19.37 3.01
CA ASP A 100 -2.38 -20.16 4.24
C ASP A 100 -3.24 -19.51 5.33
N ILE A 101 -3.12 -18.18 5.50
CA ILE A 101 -3.89 -17.44 6.49
C ILE A 101 -5.38 -17.41 6.16
N THR A 102 -5.76 -17.14 4.91
CA THR A 102 -7.17 -17.05 4.49
C THR A 102 -7.89 -18.40 4.51
N ARG A 103 -7.16 -19.51 4.46
CA ARG A 103 -7.71 -20.85 4.69
C ARG A 103 -8.27 -21.00 6.12
N GLU A 104 -7.57 -20.43 7.10
CA GLU A 104 -7.86 -20.60 8.53
C GLU A 104 -8.73 -19.45 9.08
N ALA A 105 -8.62 -18.26 8.51
CA ALA A 105 -9.29 -17.04 8.96
C ALA A 105 -10.59 -16.73 8.19
N ARG A 106 -11.36 -17.75 7.77
CA ARG A 106 -12.66 -17.51 7.12
C ARG A 106 -13.64 -16.77 8.05
N GLY A 107 -14.39 -15.83 7.48
CA GLY A 107 -15.28 -14.94 8.23
C GLY A 107 -14.55 -13.82 8.99
N LYS A 108 -13.22 -13.70 8.82
CA LYS A 108 -12.42 -12.58 9.31
C LYS A 108 -12.13 -11.59 8.19
N ASN A 109 -11.46 -10.50 8.54
CA ASN A 109 -11.08 -9.47 7.58
C ASN A 109 -9.56 -9.42 7.38
N LEU A 110 -9.13 -9.18 6.14
CA LEU A 110 -7.83 -8.58 5.87
C LEU A 110 -7.96 -7.07 5.98
N VAL A 111 -6.93 -6.43 6.50
CA VAL A 111 -6.87 -4.98 6.70
C VAL A 111 -5.66 -4.42 5.99
N LEU A 112 -5.89 -3.46 5.10
CA LEU A 112 -4.85 -2.69 4.41
C LEU A 112 -4.48 -1.49 5.27
N ILE A 113 -3.21 -1.39 5.63
CA ILE A 113 -2.64 -0.27 6.37
C ILE A 113 -1.68 0.48 5.46
N VAL A 114 -1.83 1.79 5.39
CA VAL A 114 -0.92 2.70 4.68
C VAL A 114 -0.42 3.74 5.66
N ASN A 115 0.90 3.88 5.78
CA ASN A 115 1.54 4.82 6.71
C ASN A 115 0.95 4.75 8.14
N GLU A 116 0.87 3.54 8.70
CA GLU A 116 0.31 3.23 10.03
C GLU A 116 -1.21 3.46 10.21
N ALA A 117 -1.92 3.95 9.19
CA ALA A 117 -3.37 4.12 9.21
C ALA A 117 -4.08 2.99 8.47
N ALA A 118 -5.10 2.39 9.08
CA ALA A 118 -5.98 1.46 8.36
C ALA A 118 -6.80 2.25 7.33
N VAL A 119 -6.71 1.85 6.07
CA VAL A 119 -7.39 2.53 4.95
C VAL A 119 -8.26 1.59 4.14
N GLY A 120 -8.15 0.27 4.33
CA GLY A 120 -8.95 -0.68 3.60
C GLY A 120 -9.28 -1.94 4.37
N ILE A 121 -10.41 -2.54 4.03
CA ILE A 121 -10.89 -3.79 4.59
C ILE A 121 -11.33 -4.73 3.47
N MET A 122 -11.05 -6.02 3.64
CA MET A 122 -11.50 -7.07 2.74
C MET A 122 -12.00 -8.24 3.58
N HIS A 123 -13.25 -8.65 3.35
CA HIS A 123 -13.80 -9.82 4.03
C HIS A 123 -13.26 -11.13 3.43
N ILE A 124 -12.99 -12.11 4.28
CA ILE A 124 -12.46 -13.42 3.89
C ILE A 124 -13.60 -14.43 3.80
N ASP A 125 -14.24 -14.52 2.64
CA ASP A 125 -15.29 -15.52 2.36
C ASP A 125 -14.71 -16.89 1.97
N HIS A 126 -13.55 -16.87 1.32
CA HIS A 126 -12.90 -18.05 0.77
C HIS A 126 -11.37 -17.89 0.81
N GLN A 127 -10.67 -18.99 0.57
CA GLN A 127 -9.22 -18.99 0.45
C GLN A 127 -8.80 -18.25 -0.82
N ILE A 128 -7.81 -17.35 -0.70
CA ILE A 128 -7.30 -16.54 -1.82
C ILE A 128 -6.05 -17.20 -2.38
N ASN A 129 -6.05 -17.50 -3.69
CA ASN A 129 -5.01 -18.33 -4.32
C ASN A 129 -4.23 -17.63 -5.44
N ASP A 130 -4.65 -16.43 -5.85
CA ASP A 130 -4.11 -15.73 -7.03
C ASP A 130 -3.29 -14.48 -6.69
N GLY A 131 -3.10 -14.19 -5.40
CA GLY A 131 -2.36 -13.02 -4.93
C GLY A 131 -3.06 -11.69 -5.23
N LYS A 132 -4.36 -11.70 -5.53
CA LYS A 132 -5.15 -10.50 -5.81
C LYS A 132 -6.15 -10.25 -4.70
N LEU A 133 -6.06 -9.08 -4.08
CA LEU A 133 -6.83 -8.70 -2.92
C LEU A 133 -7.71 -7.50 -3.23
N MET A 134 -9.00 -7.62 -2.96
CA MET A 134 -9.99 -6.58 -3.26
C MET A 134 -10.38 -5.85 -1.97
N PHE A 135 -9.78 -4.69 -1.74
CA PHE A 135 -10.08 -3.88 -0.55
C PHE A 135 -11.15 -2.84 -0.85
N ALA A 136 -12.17 -2.78 0.00
CA ALA A 136 -12.99 -1.59 0.13
C ALA A 136 -12.17 -0.55 0.91
N VAL A 137 -11.93 0.60 0.31
CA VAL A 137 -11.01 1.61 0.86
C VAL A 137 -11.71 2.90 1.24
N GLU A 138 -11.15 3.57 2.24
CA GLU A 138 -11.67 4.79 2.83
C GLU A 138 -10.54 5.82 3.02
N GLN A 139 -10.86 7.08 2.73
CA GLN A 139 -9.99 8.22 3.03
C GLN A 139 -10.88 9.39 3.45
N LYS A 140 -10.49 10.11 4.53
CA LYS A 140 -11.30 11.22 5.04
C LYS A 140 -11.50 12.29 3.96
N GLY A 141 -12.74 12.72 3.78
CA GLY A 141 -13.10 13.78 2.83
C GLY A 141 -13.10 13.34 1.37
N MET A 142 -12.98 12.04 1.07
CA MET A 142 -13.02 11.48 -0.28
C MET A 142 -14.18 10.50 -0.43
N SER A 143 -14.78 10.43 -1.62
CA SER A 143 -15.64 9.31 -2.00
C SER A 143 -14.83 8.01 -2.14
N SER A 144 -15.49 6.86 -2.13
CA SER A 144 -14.81 5.56 -2.29
C SER A 144 -13.99 5.47 -3.59
N ARG A 145 -14.47 6.09 -4.66
CA ARG A 145 -13.74 6.15 -5.94
C ARG A 145 -12.51 7.02 -5.86
N GLU A 146 -12.64 8.22 -5.29
CA GLU A 146 -11.51 9.14 -5.11
C GLU A 146 -10.46 8.54 -4.19
N ALA A 147 -10.88 7.89 -3.09
CA ALA A 147 -9.98 7.19 -2.18
C ALA A 147 -9.21 6.05 -2.89
N ALA A 148 -9.90 5.24 -3.69
CA ALA A 148 -9.26 4.16 -4.45
C ALA A 148 -8.27 4.68 -5.50
N LEU A 149 -8.63 5.74 -6.24
CA LEU A 149 -7.73 6.37 -7.22
C LEU A 149 -6.51 6.99 -6.53
N PHE A 150 -6.74 7.78 -5.49
CA PHE A 150 -5.69 8.42 -4.70
C PHE A 150 -4.69 7.39 -4.15
N LEU A 151 -5.19 6.33 -3.50
CA LEU A 151 -4.33 5.28 -2.96
C LEU A 151 -3.61 4.53 -4.09
N SER A 152 -4.31 4.22 -5.18
CA SER A 152 -3.71 3.51 -6.31
C SER A 152 -2.53 4.26 -6.92
N ASP A 153 -2.69 5.56 -7.19
CA ASP A 153 -1.65 6.38 -7.81
C ASP A 153 -0.42 6.50 -6.90
N ASN A 154 -0.64 6.80 -5.63
CA ASN A 154 0.43 7.02 -4.66
C ASN A 154 1.18 5.74 -4.28
N LEU A 155 0.46 4.62 -4.14
CA LEU A 155 1.07 3.32 -3.84
C LEU A 155 1.89 2.81 -5.03
N ASN A 156 1.36 2.88 -6.25
CA ASN A 156 2.12 2.49 -7.43
C ASN A 156 3.39 3.33 -7.60
N ALA A 157 3.30 4.66 -7.39
CA ALA A 157 4.48 5.53 -7.44
C ALA A 157 5.53 5.10 -6.40
N SER A 158 5.09 4.82 -5.16
CA SER A 158 5.97 4.39 -4.07
C SER A 158 6.60 3.01 -4.34
N MET A 159 5.85 2.05 -4.88
CA MET A 159 6.34 0.73 -5.23
C MET A 159 7.45 0.77 -6.29
N VAL A 160 7.35 1.67 -7.27
CA VAL A 160 8.40 1.86 -8.30
C VAL A 160 9.71 2.30 -7.65
N ILE A 161 9.65 3.22 -6.68
CA ILE A 161 10.82 3.71 -5.95
C ILE A 161 11.43 2.58 -5.11
N ILE A 162 10.61 1.88 -4.32
CA ILE A 162 11.05 0.77 -3.46
C ILE A 162 11.77 -0.30 -4.29
N ARG A 163 11.24 -0.68 -5.46
CA ARG A 163 11.90 -1.68 -6.32
C ARG A 163 13.25 -1.20 -6.85
N LYS A 164 13.33 0.06 -7.29
CA LYS A 164 14.62 0.63 -7.75
C LYS A 164 15.67 0.61 -6.64
N GLU A 165 15.28 0.92 -5.41
CA GLU A 165 16.19 0.89 -4.26
C GLU A 165 16.64 -0.52 -3.89
N LEU A 166 15.80 -1.54 -4.11
CA LEU A 166 16.15 -2.94 -3.89
C LEU A 166 17.06 -3.51 -4.98
N GLU A 167 16.87 -3.12 -6.23
CA GLU A 167 17.73 -3.54 -7.35
C GLU A 167 19.14 -2.94 -7.28
N GLN A 168 19.31 -1.83 -6.54
CA GLN A 168 20.59 -1.15 -6.35
C GLN A 168 21.40 -1.68 -5.15
N LYS A 169 20.85 -2.64 -4.39
CA LYS A 169 21.51 -3.31 -3.25
C LYS A 169 22.06 -4.66 -3.68
#